data_AF-A0A935Q0T7-F1
#
_entry.id   AF-A0A935Q0T7-F1
#
_cell.length_a   1.000
_cell.length_b   1.000
_cell.length_c   1.000
_cell.angle_alpha   90.00
_cell.angle_beta   90.00
_cell.angle_gamma   90.00
#
_symmetry.space_group_name_H-M   'P 1'
#
loop_
_entity.id
_entity.type
_entity.pdbx_description
1 polymer ?
#
loop_
_entity_poly.entity_id
_entity_poly.type
_entity_poly.pdbx_seq_one_letter_code
_entity_poly.pdbx_strand_id
1 'polypeptide(L)'
;MPTEPKNLTSIAADISNTQRVPELSDNGFNPSESSAICEYLEDLQPSQPIYPSDVKSKARARETQAWLRSDLMSIRQERSTEVVFLKRSPPPLSSSVQSAADKHLQCCERLLVPNNHGLFGQWSIANTELAPMLNRLILAGEGLNAVLLSSVEAANPSSSSPYRRPSSPHLVPRNSPQAKPMTAARQLILLAAALAGCATDGSYESRPSPSLPPASPQARGAEPPQPLPPPANVVPPPALPRPPLMPLPYPGEREGRATVSRLLPASIADRSGWAADIFTAVAALQIQASPENLCAVIAVIAQESSFQADPVVPGLSRIVWQEIDQRRNRYGIPKVVLDLALLKASPDGRNYQVRIDALRTERQMNALYDDMISEFPSGKTLFGGYNPIRTGGPMQVSIEFADEHVRNKPYPYPRRDGVRNEVFTRRGGLYFGIASLLDYPASYSQMIYRFADFNAGRYSSRNAAFQDAVSRLAGQKLSLDGDLLRYRNGLPVAEASDTQRAILVLQPRLNMSTTEIQGDLKQEKSFAFERTPLYQRLYALADVASAERLPRERLPRIDLKSPKISRQLTTEWFARRVNSRYLNCLSEKGPGT
;
A
#
# COMPACT_ATOMS: atom_id res chain seq x y z
N MET A 1 -24.17 14.51 29.25
CA MET A 1 -24.88 13.22 29.10
C MET A 1 -24.52 12.67 27.74
N PRO A 2 -23.83 11.53 27.62
CA PRO A 2 -23.54 10.94 26.32
C PRO A 2 -24.83 10.31 25.77
N THR A 3 -25.15 10.66 24.55
CA THR A 3 -26.32 10.19 23.79
C THR A 3 -26.19 8.71 23.45
N GLU A 4 -27.17 7.90 23.84
CA GLU A 4 -27.31 6.51 23.44
C GLU A 4 -27.43 6.36 21.90
N PRO A 5 -26.78 5.36 21.29
CA PRO A 5 -27.05 5.00 19.91
C PRO A 5 -28.44 4.34 19.80
N LYS A 6 -29.38 5.06 19.21
CA LYS A 6 -30.68 4.52 18.77
C LYS A 6 -30.47 3.49 17.65
N ASN A 7 -31.08 2.31 17.84
CA ASN A 7 -31.38 1.23 16.86
C ASN A 7 -30.74 -0.16 17.09
N LEU A 8 -30.73 -0.69 18.33
CA LEU A 8 -30.46 -2.13 18.57
C LEU A 8 -31.48 -2.83 19.49
N THR A 9 -32.52 -2.15 19.97
CA THR A 9 -33.23 -2.58 21.19
C THR A 9 -34.42 -3.53 21.03
N SER A 10 -34.90 -3.87 19.83
CA SER A 10 -36.12 -4.73 19.72
C SER A 10 -35.92 -6.16 19.25
N ILE A 11 -34.74 -6.56 18.74
CA ILE A 11 -34.52 -7.95 18.27
C ILE A 11 -33.61 -8.73 19.24
N ALA A 12 -32.62 -8.07 19.85
CA ALA A 12 -31.69 -8.74 20.77
C ALA A 12 -32.28 -8.98 22.19
N ALA A 13 -33.25 -8.16 22.60
CA ALA A 13 -33.85 -8.23 23.93
C ALA A 13 -34.84 -9.39 24.10
N ASP A 14 -35.46 -9.84 23.00
CA ASP A 14 -36.46 -10.92 23.00
C ASP A 14 -35.84 -12.32 22.89
N ILE A 15 -34.53 -12.40 22.59
CA ILE A 15 -33.83 -13.64 22.25
C ILE A 15 -32.73 -13.94 23.30
N SER A 16 -31.94 -12.93 23.72
CA SER A 16 -30.82 -13.11 24.64
C SER A 16 -31.13 -12.77 26.09
N ASN A 17 -31.03 -13.77 26.97
CA ASN A 17 -31.17 -13.62 28.43
C ASN A 17 -30.22 -12.57 29.04
N THR A 18 -29.06 -12.32 28.43
CA THR A 18 -28.04 -11.37 28.92
C THR A 18 -27.90 -10.12 28.04
N GLN A 19 -28.74 -9.99 27.00
CA GLN A 19 -28.69 -8.92 26.00
C GLN A 19 -27.29 -8.74 25.37
N ARG A 20 -26.56 -9.85 25.23
CA ARG A 20 -25.21 -9.90 24.68
C ARG A 20 -25.09 -11.06 23.70
N VAL A 21 -24.21 -10.88 22.72
CA VAL A 21 -23.76 -11.95 21.81
C VAL A 21 -22.46 -12.59 22.34
N PRO A 22 -22.22 -13.89 22.09
CA PRO A 22 -23.04 -14.84 21.34
C PRO A 22 -24.15 -15.50 22.17
N GLU A 23 -25.15 -16.01 21.46
CA GLU A 23 -26.21 -16.89 21.95
C GLU A 23 -26.39 -18.03 20.94
N LEU A 24 -26.62 -19.24 21.44
CA LEU A 24 -26.93 -20.42 20.64
C LEU A 24 -28.42 -20.73 20.79
N SER A 25 -29.13 -21.00 19.69
CA SER A 25 -30.50 -21.51 19.75
C SER A 25 -30.52 -22.99 19.40
N ASP A 26 -31.01 -23.82 20.33
CA ASP A 26 -31.15 -25.26 20.20
C ASP A 26 -32.56 -25.69 20.62
N ASN A 27 -33.44 -25.86 19.64
CA ASN A 27 -34.82 -26.36 19.83
C ASN A 27 -35.63 -25.62 20.93
N GLY A 28 -35.44 -24.31 21.04
CA GLY A 28 -36.12 -23.46 22.04
C GLY A 28 -35.36 -23.29 23.36
N PHE A 29 -34.23 -23.98 23.55
CA PHE A 29 -33.26 -23.68 24.59
C PHE A 29 -32.18 -22.73 24.05
N ASN A 30 -31.99 -21.60 24.72
CA ASN A 30 -31.19 -20.48 24.23
C ASN A 30 -30.07 -20.08 25.21
N PRO A 31 -29.01 -20.90 25.39
CA PRO A 31 -27.90 -20.54 26.26
C PRO A 31 -27.13 -19.34 25.69
N SER A 32 -26.86 -18.36 26.56
CA SER A 32 -25.98 -17.22 26.28
C SER A 32 -24.66 -17.35 27.05
N GLU A 33 -23.69 -16.50 26.76
CA GLU A 33 -22.30 -16.57 27.23
C GLU A 33 -21.44 -17.65 26.56
N SER A 34 -20.39 -17.21 25.87
CA SER A 34 -19.52 -18.08 25.05
C SER A 34 -18.94 -19.30 25.79
N SER A 35 -18.52 -19.18 27.05
CA SER A 35 -17.98 -20.31 27.81
C SER A 35 -19.07 -21.32 28.21
N ALA A 36 -20.27 -20.85 28.56
CA ALA A 36 -21.40 -21.71 28.87
C ALA A 36 -21.87 -22.47 27.63
N ILE A 37 -21.91 -21.80 26.47
CA ILE A 37 -22.18 -22.44 25.17
C ILE A 37 -21.13 -23.51 24.85
N CYS A 38 -19.85 -23.26 25.09
CA CYS A 38 -18.79 -24.25 24.85
C CYS A 38 -18.95 -25.50 25.74
N GLU A 39 -19.27 -25.34 27.03
CA GLU A 39 -19.53 -26.47 27.92
C GLU A 39 -20.79 -27.24 27.51
N TYR A 40 -21.86 -26.52 27.11
CA TYR A 40 -23.08 -27.13 26.59
C TYR A 40 -22.81 -27.98 25.33
N LEU A 41 -22.00 -27.49 24.40
CA LEU A 41 -21.62 -28.22 23.19
C LEU A 41 -20.72 -29.43 23.47
N GLU A 42 -19.81 -29.33 24.45
CA GLU A 42 -18.98 -30.45 24.91
C GLU A 42 -19.85 -31.59 25.48
N ASP A 43 -20.89 -31.25 26.27
CA ASP A 43 -21.81 -32.23 26.84
C ASP A 43 -22.76 -32.83 25.79
N LEU A 44 -23.18 -32.03 24.80
CA LEU A 44 -24.08 -32.46 23.72
C LEU A 44 -23.39 -33.39 22.71
N GLN A 45 -22.08 -33.22 22.49
CA GLN A 45 -21.30 -33.99 21.51
C GLN A 45 -20.00 -34.57 22.10
N PRO A 46 -20.08 -35.50 23.06
CA PRO A 46 -18.91 -36.02 23.77
C PRO A 46 -17.94 -36.81 22.87
N SER A 47 -18.36 -37.20 21.66
CA SER A 47 -17.51 -37.87 20.66
C SER A 47 -16.60 -36.91 19.88
N GLN A 48 -16.80 -35.60 20.01
CA GLN A 48 -15.99 -34.55 19.38
C GLN A 48 -15.55 -33.51 20.43
N PRO A 49 -14.67 -33.89 21.37
CA PRO A 49 -14.31 -33.02 22.48
C PRO A 49 -13.59 -31.77 21.99
N ILE A 50 -14.03 -30.61 22.48
CA ILE A 50 -13.38 -29.32 22.27
C ILE A 50 -12.47 -28.93 23.43
N TYR A 51 -12.55 -29.66 24.55
CA TYR A 51 -11.63 -29.59 25.66
C TYR A 51 -10.65 -30.77 25.71
N PRO A 52 -9.47 -30.61 26.34
CA PRO A 52 -8.57 -31.73 26.60
C PRO A 52 -9.25 -32.83 27.44
N SER A 53 -8.92 -34.10 27.17
CA SER A 53 -9.47 -35.25 27.90
C SER A 53 -8.84 -35.45 29.29
N ASP A 54 -7.57 -35.05 29.47
CA ASP A 54 -6.91 -35.06 30.78
C ASP A 54 -7.51 -33.99 31.70
N VAL A 55 -7.89 -34.38 32.92
CA VAL A 55 -8.59 -33.52 33.90
C VAL A 55 -7.78 -32.27 34.24
N LYS A 56 -6.45 -32.38 34.39
CA LYS A 56 -5.59 -31.23 34.73
C LYS A 56 -5.49 -30.25 33.55
N SER A 57 -5.39 -30.78 32.33
CA SER A 57 -5.35 -30.01 31.09
C SER A 57 -6.71 -29.34 30.80
N LYS A 58 -7.83 -30.03 31.06
CA LYS A 58 -9.19 -29.46 31.00
C LYS A 58 -9.39 -28.32 31.99
N ALA A 59 -8.93 -28.50 33.24
CA ALA A 59 -8.93 -27.43 34.24
C ALA A 59 -8.09 -26.21 33.80
N ARG A 60 -6.93 -26.45 33.19
CA ARG A 60 -6.05 -25.39 32.67
C ARG A 60 -6.66 -24.67 31.45
N ALA A 61 -7.40 -25.37 30.60
CA ALA A 61 -8.15 -24.77 29.49
C ALA A 61 -9.21 -23.81 30.04
N ARG A 62 -10.01 -24.25 31.02
CA ARG A 62 -11.02 -23.43 31.68
C ARG A 62 -10.43 -22.22 32.41
N GLU A 63 -9.31 -22.41 33.11
CA GLU A 63 -8.57 -21.31 33.75
C GLU A 63 -8.17 -20.25 32.71
N THR A 64 -7.64 -20.68 31.57
CA THR A 64 -7.24 -19.78 30.48
C THR A 64 -8.45 -19.01 29.94
N GLN A 65 -9.55 -19.70 29.63
CA GLN A 65 -10.78 -19.08 29.13
C GLN A 65 -11.37 -18.06 30.12
N ALA A 66 -11.39 -18.36 31.42
CA ALA A 66 -11.86 -17.46 32.45
C ALA A 66 -10.96 -16.22 32.59
N TRP A 67 -9.64 -16.42 32.58
CA TRP A 67 -8.65 -15.35 32.63
C TRP A 67 -8.78 -14.38 31.46
N LEU A 68 -8.86 -14.88 30.22
CA LEU A 68 -9.01 -14.04 29.01
C LEU A 68 -10.27 -13.16 29.05
N ARG A 69 -11.35 -13.65 29.67
CA ARG A 69 -12.63 -12.93 29.79
C ARG A 69 -12.61 -11.84 30.86
N SER A 70 -11.80 -11.98 31.91
CA SER A 70 -11.92 -11.19 33.15
C SER A 70 -10.77 -10.21 33.42
N ASP A 71 -9.54 -10.47 32.96
CA ASP A 71 -8.34 -9.69 33.38
C ASP A 71 -7.88 -8.67 32.32
N LEU A 72 -8.22 -8.86 31.04
CA LEU A 72 -7.56 -8.17 29.91
C LEU A 72 -8.32 -6.96 29.37
N MET A 73 -9.17 -6.31 30.19
CA MET A 73 -10.08 -5.28 29.70
C MET A 73 -9.37 -4.04 29.15
N SER A 74 -8.27 -3.61 29.77
CA SER A 74 -7.49 -2.46 29.32
C SER A 74 -6.85 -2.68 27.94
N ILE A 75 -6.30 -3.87 27.71
CA ILE A 75 -5.80 -4.29 26.39
C ILE A 75 -6.96 -4.33 25.38
N ARG A 76 -8.12 -4.88 25.76
CA ARG A 76 -9.29 -4.98 24.86
C ARG A 76 -9.87 -3.61 24.47
N GLN A 77 -9.72 -2.60 25.32
CA GLN A 77 -10.13 -1.22 25.04
C GLN A 77 -9.19 -0.54 24.04
N GLU A 78 -7.87 -0.59 24.28
CA GLU A 78 -6.88 0.03 23.39
C GLU A 78 -6.59 -0.79 22.12
N ARG A 79 -6.93 -2.08 22.15
CA ARG A 79 -6.77 -3.03 21.04
C ARG A 79 -8.09 -3.76 20.83
N SER A 80 -9.10 -3.03 20.37
CA SER A 80 -10.42 -3.60 20.09
C SER A 80 -10.38 -4.68 19.01
N THR A 81 -11.48 -5.43 18.85
CA THR A 81 -11.58 -6.47 17.81
C THR A 81 -11.49 -5.89 16.40
N GLU A 82 -11.65 -4.57 16.23
CA GLU A 82 -11.48 -3.89 14.96
C GLU A 82 -10.04 -3.96 14.45
N VAL A 83 -9.04 -4.07 15.35
CA VAL A 83 -7.64 -4.30 14.97
C VAL A 83 -7.50 -5.65 14.25
N VAL A 84 -8.22 -6.66 14.73
CA VAL A 84 -8.14 -8.03 14.22
C VAL A 84 -9.00 -8.22 12.98
N PHE A 85 -10.26 -7.76 13.00
CA PHE A 85 -11.23 -8.05 11.94
C PHE A 85 -11.42 -6.92 10.93
N LEU A 86 -11.23 -5.66 11.33
CA LEU A 86 -11.34 -4.49 10.45
C LEU A 86 -9.97 -3.91 10.06
N LYS A 87 -8.88 -4.54 10.52
CA LYS A 87 -7.49 -4.15 10.24
C LYS A 87 -7.18 -2.69 10.54
N ARG A 88 -7.84 -2.10 11.55
CA ARG A 88 -7.54 -0.74 11.99
C ARG A 88 -6.22 -0.75 12.76
N SER A 89 -5.29 0.13 12.41
CA SER A 89 -4.05 0.31 13.17
C SER A 89 -4.34 1.21 14.39
N PRO A 90 -4.26 0.69 15.62
CA PRO A 90 -4.44 1.51 16.81
C PRO A 90 -3.17 2.35 17.07
N PRO A 91 -3.25 3.45 17.85
CA PRO A 91 -2.07 4.17 18.32
C PRO A 91 -1.19 3.27 19.21
N PRO A 92 0.09 3.62 19.45
CA PRO A 92 0.94 2.91 20.41
C PRO A 92 0.25 2.72 21.76
N LEU A 93 0.56 1.62 22.46
CA LEU A 93 -0.04 1.36 23.76
C LEU A 93 0.28 2.51 24.71
N SER A 94 -0.70 2.91 25.52
CA SER A 94 -0.41 3.81 26.63
C SER A 94 0.57 3.13 27.61
N SER A 95 1.36 3.93 28.32
CA SER A 95 2.31 3.42 29.31
C SER A 95 1.64 2.57 30.40
N SER A 96 0.38 2.86 30.73
CA SER A 96 -0.41 2.09 31.71
C SER A 96 -0.89 0.73 31.16
N VAL A 97 -1.08 0.59 29.84
CA VAL A 97 -1.50 -0.67 29.21
C VAL A 97 -0.31 -1.52 28.74
N GLN A 98 0.86 -0.91 28.50
CA GLN A 98 2.08 -1.64 28.19
C GLN A 98 2.42 -2.68 29.27
N SER A 99 2.36 -2.31 30.55
CA SER A 99 2.61 -3.24 31.65
C SER A 99 1.60 -4.38 31.72
N ALA A 100 0.34 -4.13 31.33
CA ALA A 100 -0.70 -5.16 31.25
C ALA A 100 -0.44 -6.11 30.07
N ALA A 101 0.01 -5.58 28.93
CA ALA A 101 0.41 -6.38 27.77
C ALA A 101 1.63 -7.25 28.11
N ASP A 102 2.68 -6.70 28.72
CA ASP A 102 3.87 -7.45 29.12
C ASP A 102 3.53 -8.57 30.11
N LYS A 103 2.69 -8.26 31.13
CA LYS A 103 2.17 -9.27 32.07
C LYS A 103 1.38 -10.35 31.33
N HIS A 104 0.53 -9.97 30.37
CA HIS A 104 -0.26 -10.91 29.57
C HIS A 104 0.64 -11.84 28.76
N LEU A 105 1.64 -11.30 28.05
CA LEU A 105 2.60 -12.09 27.28
C LEU A 105 3.39 -13.05 28.18
N GLN A 106 3.87 -12.58 29.33
CA GLN A 106 4.59 -13.43 30.29
C GLN A 106 3.70 -14.54 30.88
N CYS A 107 2.42 -14.26 31.16
CA CYS A 107 1.47 -15.29 31.56
C CYS A 107 1.26 -16.33 30.46
N CYS A 108 1.08 -15.89 29.21
CA CYS A 108 0.96 -16.79 28.06
C CYS A 108 2.20 -17.65 27.89
N GLU A 109 3.41 -17.11 28.05
CA GLU A 109 4.66 -17.87 28.00
C GLU A 109 4.73 -18.97 29.07
N ARG A 110 4.25 -18.69 30.29
CA ARG A 110 4.20 -19.69 31.38
C ARG A 110 3.16 -20.78 31.13
N LEU A 111 2.05 -20.42 30.49
CA LEU A 111 0.97 -21.36 30.15
C LEU A 111 1.33 -22.23 28.94
N LEU A 112 2.28 -21.78 28.11
CA LEU A 112 2.73 -22.48 26.91
C LEU A 112 3.93 -23.36 27.19
N VAL A 113 3.72 -24.68 27.15
CA VAL A 113 4.81 -25.65 27.29
C VAL A 113 5.68 -25.65 26.02
N PRO A 114 7.02 -25.48 26.13
CA PRO A 114 7.90 -25.57 24.97
C PRO A 114 7.74 -26.92 24.25
N ASN A 115 7.64 -26.88 22.91
CA ASN A 115 7.51 -28.03 21.99
C ASN A 115 6.12 -28.67 21.80
N ASN A 116 5.04 -28.01 22.24
CA ASN A 116 3.68 -28.46 21.95
C ASN A 116 2.98 -27.60 20.87
N HIS A 117 2.17 -28.23 20.01
CA HIS A 117 1.34 -27.56 19.00
C HIS A 117 0.09 -26.94 19.66
N GLY A 118 0.28 -25.98 20.58
CA GLY A 118 -0.77 -25.32 21.35
C GLY A 118 -0.61 -25.46 22.88
N LEU A 119 -1.52 -24.85 23.66
CA LEU A 119 -1.54 -24.87 25.13
C LEU A 119 -1.41 -26.28 25.74
N PHE A 120 -1.97 -27.30 25.10
CA PHE A 120 -2.05 -28.68 25.63
C PHE A 120 -1.47 -29.76 24.70
N GLY A 121 -0.72 -29.39 23.66
CA GLY A 121 -0.16 -30.35 22.68
C GLY A 121 -1.16 -30.90 21.66
N GLN A 122 -2.45 -30.72 21.86
CA GLN A 122 -3.54 -30.88 20.89
C GLN A 122 -4.37 -29.59 20.82
N TRP A 123 -5.14 -29.42 19.74
CA TRP A 123 -6.09 -28.31 19.64
C TRP A 123 -7.16 -28.41 20.72
N SER A 124 -7.50 -27.27 21.31
CA SER A 124 -8.65 -27.09 22.19
C SER A 124 -9.30 -25.73 21.92
N ILE A 125 -10.53 -25.55 22.39
CA ILE A 125 -11.23 -24.28 22.29
C ILE A 125 -10.47 -23.11 22.94
N ALA A 126 -9.68 -23.38 23.99
CA ALA A 126 -8.84 -22.38 24.63
C ALA A 126 -7.75 -21.80 23.69
N ASN A 127 -7.27 -22.58 22.71
CA ASN A 127 -6.35 -22.07 21.68
C ASN A 127 -7.05 -21.04 20.79
N THR A 128 -8.26 -21.36 20.35
CA THR A 128 -9.11 -20.51 19.51
C THR A 128 -9.43 -19.18 20.19
N GLU A 129 -9.57 -19.17 21.51
CA GLU A 129 -9.84 -17.95 22.28
C GLU A 129 -8.60 -17.14 22.62
N LEU A 130 -7.45 -17.80 22.80
CA LEU A 130 -6.18 -17.14 23.05
C LEU A 130 -5.66 -16.39 21.80
N ALA A 131 -5.85 -16.96 20.61
CA ALA A 131 -5.29 -16.42 19.38
C ALA A 131 -5.77 -14.99 19.04
N PRO A 132 -7.07 -14.64 19.11
CA PRO A 132 -7.52 -13.26 18.93
C PRO A 132 -6.92 -12.28 19.94
N MET A 133 -6.64 -12.72 21.17
CA MET A 133 -6.03 -11.87 22.19
C MET A 133 -4.56 -11.57 21.89
N LEU A 134 -3.80 -12.55 21.40
CA LEU A 134 -2.43 -12.33 20.93
C LEU A 134 -2.41 -11.51 19.61
N ASN A 135 -3.34 -11.77 18.69
CA ASN A 135 -3.45 -11.04 17.43
C ASN A 135 -3.74 -9.55 17.61
N ARG A 136 -4.42 -9.13 18.68
CA ARG A 136 -4.60 -7.72 19.04
C ARG A 136 -3.28 -6.98 19.23
N LEU A 137 -2.26 -7.67 19.74
CA LEU A 137 -0.94 -7.12 19.99
C LEU A 137 -0.07 -7.23 18.72
N ILE A 138 -0.06 -8.39 18.05
CA ILE A 138 0.69 -8.63 16.80
C ILE A 138 0.31 -7.62 15.72
N LEU A 139 -0.99 -7.47 15.46
CA LEU A 139 -1.50 -6.63 14.37
C LEU A 139 -1.40 -5.13 14.70
N ALA A 140 -1.14 -4.80 15.97
CA ALA A 140 -0.79 -3.45 16.40
C ALA A 140 0.72 -3.17 16.31
N GLY A 141 1.54 -4.15 15.92
CA GLY A 141 2.98 -4.01 15.76
C GLY A 141 3.81 -4.37 17.00
N GLU A 142 3.19 -4.93 18.04
CA GLU A 142 3.90 -5.41 19.23
C GLU A 142 4.59 -6.75 18.92
N GLY A 143 5.85 -6.88 19.29
CA GLY A 143 6.64 -8.09 19.04
C GLY A 143 6.20 -9.26 19.94
N LEU A 144 6.05 -10.44 19.35
CA LEU A 144 5.89 -11.69 20.08
C LEU A 144 7.13 -12.57 19.93
N ASN A 145 7.39 -13.39 20.94
CA ASN A 145 8.36 -14.46 20.83
C ASN A 145 7.83 -15.62 19.96
N ALA A 146 8.75 -16.50 19.53
CA ALA A 146 8.42 -17.62 18.64
C ALA A 146 7.43 -18.65 19.25
N VAL A 147 7.37 -18.77 20.58
CA VAL A 147 6.48 -19.70 21.28
C VAL A 147 5.03 -19.22 21.20
N LEU A 148 4.81 -17.92 21.41
CA LEU A 148 3.50 -17.28 21.36
C LEU A 148 2.94 -17.27 19.93
N LEU A 149 3.79 -16.99 18.93
CA LEU A 149 3.41 -17.05 17.51
C LEU A 149 2.94 -18.45 17.11
N SER A 150 3.66 -19.50 17.52
CA SER A 150 3.28 -20.89 17.21
C SER A 150 1.96 -21.33 17.86
N SER A 151 1.53 -20.64 18.91
CA SER A 151 0.28 -20.92 19.61
C SER A 151 -0.93 -20.25 18.95
N VAL A 152 -0.71 -19.09 18.31
CA VAL A 152 -1.69 -18.45 17.41
C VAL A 152 -1.94 -19.31 16.18
N GLU A 153 -0.89 -19.94 15.63
CA GLU A 153 -0.99 -20.86 14.50
C GLU A 153 -1.78 -22.13 14.84
N ALA A 154 -1.53 -22.70 16.02
CA ALA A 154 -2.18 -23.91 16.51
C ALA A 154 -3.67 -23.73 16.83
N ALA A 155 -4.18 -22.49 16.88
CA ALA A 155 -5.59 -22.20 17.14
C ALA A 155 -6.52 -22.51 15.95
N ASN A 156 -5.97 -22.83 14.77
CA ASN A 156 -6.75 -23.13 13.57
C ASN A 156 -7.14 -24.63 13.50
N PRO A 157 -8.45 -24.97 13.59
CA PRO A 157 -8.92 -26.36 13.59
C PRO A 157 -8.69 -27.11 12.26
N SER A 158 -8.30 -26.43 11.19
CA SER A 158 -7.98 -27.03 9.89
C SER A 158 -6.57 -27.66 9.81
N SER A 159 -5.73 -27.48 10.83
CA SER A 159 -4.41 -28.12 10.90
C SER A 159 -4.44 -29.58 11.39
N SER A 160 -5.60 -30.06 11.86
CA SER A 160 -5.79 -31.43 12.38
C SER A 160 -7.21 -31.97 12.14
N SER A 161 -7.78 -31.80 10.94
CA SER A 161 -9.10 -32.37 10.64
C SER A 161 -9.05 -33.90 10.47
N PRO A 162 -9.86 -34.69 11.20
CA PRO A 162 -10.01 -36.14 11.01
C PRO A 162 -10.81 -36.51 9.76
N TYR A 163 -11.32 -35.53 8.99
CA TYR A 163 -12.03 -35.80 7.73
C TYR A 163 -11.07 -36.04 6.57
N ARG A 164 -10.24 -37.08 6.69
CA ARG A 164 -9.65 -37.77 5.55
C ARG A 164 -9.80 -39.26 5.81
N ARG A 165 -10.81 -39.89 5.19
CA ARG A 165 -10.89 -41.36 5.15
C ARG A 165 -9.58 -41.90 4.55
N PRO A 166 -8.83 -42.77 5.25
CA PRO A 166 -7.89 -43.65 4.60
C PRO A 166 -8.66 -44.87 4.11
N SER A 167 -8.49 -45.22 2.85
CA SER A 167 -8.67 -46.58 2.37
C SER A 167 -7.71 -47.47 3.17
N SER A 168 -8.23 -48.41 3.96
CA SER A 168 -7.47 -49.42 4.69
C SER A 168 -7.33 -50.72 3.87
N PRO A 169 -6.50 -51.72 4.24
CA PRO A 169 -5.25 -51.68 5.03
C PRO A 169 -4.12 -52.64 4.52
N HIS A 170 -3.01 -52.67 5.29
CA HIS A 170 -1.93 -53.69 5.44
C HIS A 170 -0.60 -53.48 4.65
N LEU A 171 0.64 -53.62 5.19
CA LEU A 171 1.16 -54.19 6.45
C LEU A 171 2.64 -53.71 6.75
N VAL A 172 3.06 -53.74 8.03
CA VAL A 172 4.43 -53.88 8.68
C VAL A 172 5.42 -52.67 8.81
N PRO A 173 6.44 -52.69 9.72
CA PRO A 173 6.39 -52.18 11.11
C PRO A 173 7.44 -51.10 11.48
N ARG A 174 7.31 -50.60 12.73
CA ARG A 174 8.23 -49.68 13.46
C ARG A 174 9.69 -50.14 13.50
N ASN A 175 10.64 -49.17 13.39
CA ASN A 175 11.74 -48.98 14.37
C ASN A 175 12.54 -47.66 14.20
N SER A 176 12.87 -47.07 15.37
CA SER A 176 13.99 -46.15 15.69
C SER A 176 13.86 -44.61 15.51
N PRO A 177 14.49 -43.80 16.39
CA PRO A 177 14.13 -42.40 16.63
C PRO A 177 14.92 -41.44 15.74
N GLN A 178 14.21 -40.70 14.88
CA GLN A 178 14.76 -39.51 14.22
C GLN A 178 14.05 -38.27 14.77
N ALA A 179 14.85 -37.23 15.05
CA ALA A 179 14.37 -35.91 15.40
C ALA A 179 13.28 -35.47 14.40
N LYS A 180 12.10 -35.13 14.91
CA LYS A 180 10.97 -34.72 14.07
C LYS A 180 11.31 -33.41 13.35
N PRO A 181 11.17 -33.34 12.01
CA PRO A 181 11.40 -32.11 11.26
C PRO A 181 10.36 -31.04 11.65
N MET A 182 10.78 -29.77 11.66
CA MET A 182 9.86 -28.63 11.72
C MET A 182 8.82 -28.75 10.59
N THR A 183 7.54 -28.55 10.90
CA THR A 183 6.46 -28.61 9.92
C THR A 183 6.60 -27.51 8.86
N ALA A 184 6.31 -27.82 7.59
CA ALA A 184 6.45 -26.92 6.44
C ALA A 184 5.74 -25.56 6.61
N ALA A 185 4.72 -25.47 7.47
CA ALA A 185 4.02 -24.22 7.80
C ALA A 185 4.91 -23.22 8.57
N ARG A 186 5.75 -23.68 9.51
CA ARG A 186 6.69 -22.85 10.28
C ARG A 186 7.81 -22.26 9.42
N GLN A 187 8.24 -23.04 8.42
CA GLN A 187 9.24 -22.64 7.43
C GLN A 187 8.71 -21.50 6.54
N LEU A 188 7.49 -21.67 6.02
CA LEU A 188 6.82 -20.70 5.17
C LEU A 188 6.57 -19.35 5.87
N ILE A 189 6.18 -19.32 7.15
CA ILE A 189 5.88 -18.06 7.86
C ILE A 189 7.15 -17.23 8.08
N LEU A 190 8.27 -17.89 8.41
CA LEU A 190 9.58 -17.24 8.47
C LEU A 190 10.01 -16.69 7.11
N LEU A 191 9.61 -17.34 6.02
CA LEU A 191 9.86 -16.89 4.67
C LEU A 191 9.01 -15.68 4.27
N ALA A 192 7.71 -15.74 4.56
CA ALA A 192 6.80 -14.64 4.35
C ALA A 192 7.20 -13.44 5.21
N ALA A 193 7.58 -13.62 6.47
CA ALA A 193 8.10 -12.56 7.36
C ALA A 193 9.47 -12.01 6.92
N ALA A 194 10.35 -12.82 6.35
CA ALA A 194 11.60 -12.35 5.75
C ALA A 194 11.38 -11.55 4.46
N LEU A 195 10.28 -11.78 3.75
CA LEU A 195 9.93 -11.05 2.52
C LEU A 195 8.95 -9.87 2.76
N ALA A 196 8.16 -9.96 3.83
CA ALA A 196 7.22 -8.97 4.32
C ALA A 196 7.97 -7.91 5.13
N GLY A 197 8.41 -6.85 4.47
CA GLY A 197 9.06 -5.73 5.14
C GLY A 197 8.13 -5.09 6.18
N CYS A 198 8.69 -4.56 7.28
CA CYS A 198 8.05 -3.48 7.99
C CYS A 198 7.53 -2.45 6.97
N ALA A 199 6.26 -2.09 7.08
CA ALA A 199 5.85 -0.74 6.73
C ALA A 199 6.91 0.22 7.27
N THR A 200 7.45 1.07 6.40
CA THR A 200 8.17 2.24 6.85
C THR A 200 7.27 3.00 7.83
N ASP A 201 7.89 3.76 8.72
CA ASP A 201 7.40 4.56 9.85
C ASP A 201 6.23 5.53 9.58
N GLY A 202 5.55 5.42 8.44
CA GLY A 202 4.53 6.34 8.01
C GLY A 202 5.13 7.69 7.66
N SER A 203 6.35 7.70 7.15
CA SER A 203 6.85 8.78 6.33
C SER A 203 6.87 8.30 4.89
N TYR A 204 5.78 8.65 4.19
CA TYR A 204 5.70 8.80 2.73
C TYR A 204 6.06 7.58 1.86
N GLU A 205 5.04 7.01 1.22
CA GLU A 205 5.15 5.99 0.17
C GLU A 205 4.70 6.58 -1.18
N SER A 206 5.68 7.01 -1.97
CA SER A 206 5.75 7.09 -3.44
C SER A 206 7.23 7.40 -3.74
N ARG A 207 8.02 6.72 -4.56
CA ARG A 207 7.83 5.71 -5.58
C ARG A 207 9.22 5.31 -6.15
N PRO A 208 9.33 4.41 -7.15
CA PRO A 208 10.54 3.68 -7.50
C PRO A 208 11.70 4.51 -8.06
N SER A 209 12.85 3.83 -8.13
CA SER A 209 14.02 4.24 -8.89
C SER A 209 13.80 4.20 -10.39
N PRO A 210 14.36 5.17 -11.15
CA PRO A 210 14.57 4.98 -12.58
C PRO A 210 15.46 3.76 -12.83
N SER A 211 15.12 2.94 -13.81
CA SER A 211 16.09 1.98 -14.37
C SER A 211 17.18 2.78 -15.10
N LEU A 212 18.45 2.57 -14.74
CA LEU A 212 19.56 3.20 -15.45
C LEU A 212 19.62 2.64 -16.89
N PRO A 213 19.54 3.47 -17.94
CA PRO A 213 19.85 3.02 -19.28
C PRO A 213 21.37 2.79 -19.44
N PRO A 214 21.82 1.94 -20.38
CA PRO A 214 23.22 1.91 -20.79
C PRO A 214 23.63 3.29 -21.33
N ALA A 215 24.85 3.71 -21.00
CA ALA A 215 25.37 5.01 -21.41
C ALA A 215 25.55 5.09 -22.93
N SER A 216 24.80 5.97 -23.59
CA SER A 216 25.09 6.37 -24.97
C SER A 216 26.17 7.47 -25.00
N PRO A 217 27.05 7.52 -26.01
CA PRO A 217 28.15 8.48 -26.07
C PRO A 217 27.64 9.92 -26.15
N GLN A 218 28.17 10.79 -25.30
CA GLN A 218 27.89 12.23 -25.30
C GLN A 218 28.43 12.87 -26.59
N ALA A 219 27.54 13.51 -27.36
CA ALA A 219 27.94 14.52 -28.34
C ALA A 219 28.34 15.80 -27.60
N ARG A 220 29.49 16.36 -27.96
CA ARG A 220 30.08 17.57 -27.35
C ARG A 220 29.23 18.81 -27.61
N GLY A 221 29.28 19.73 -26.66
CA GLY A 221 28.37 20.85 -26.51
C GLY A 221 28.43 21.94 -27.58
N ALA A 222 27.32 22.65 -27.68
CA ALA A 222 27.21 24.00 -28.24
C ALA A 222 26.53 24.89 -27.19
N GLU A 223 27.07 26.08 -27.02
CA GLU A 223 26.66 27.12 -26.07
C GLU A 223 25.29 27.73 -26.46
N PRO A 224 24.37 27.98 -25.53
CA PRO A 224 23.07 28.56 -25.86
C PRO A 224 23.18 30.08 -26.13
N PRO A 225 22.48 30.61 -27.15
CA PRO A 225 22.48 32.05 -27.42
C PRO A 225 21.72 32.83 -26.35
N GLN A 226 22.20 34.05 -26.05
CA GLN A 226 21.62 34.95 -25.05
C GLN A 226 20.21 35.42 -25.42
N PRO A 227 19.30 35.64 -24.44
CA PRO A 227 17.96 36.14 -24.70
C PRO A 227 17.98 37.63 -25.10
N LEU A 228 17.22 37.99 -26.13
CA LEU A 228 16.93 39.38 -26.48
C LEU A 228 15.96 40.00 -25.46
N PRO A 229 16.07 41.32 -25.16
CA PRO A 229 15.18 42.02 -24.25
C PRO A 229 13.75 42.13 -24.84
N PRO A 230 12.70 42.13 -23.99
CA PRO A 230 11.31 42.19 -24.44
C PRO A 230 10.98 43.58 -25.01
N PRO A 231 10.19 43.69 -26.10
CA PRO A 231 9.65 44.96 -26.54
C PRO A 231 8.59 45.47 -25.56
N ALA A 232 8.46 46.80 -25.49
CA ALA A 232 7.63 47.56 -24.57
C ALA A 232 6.15 47.14 -24.57
N ASN A 233 5.52 47.30 -23.40
CA ASN A 233 4.10 47.07 -23.10
C ASN A 233 3.17 47.65 -24.18
N VAL A 234 2.63 46.78 -25.04
CA VAL A 234 1.42 47.05 -25.81
C VAL A 234 0.29 46.26 -25.16
N VAL A 235 -0.64 46.95 -24.52
CA VAL A 235 -1.88 46.35 -24.00
C VAL A 235 -2.70 45.89 -25.21
N PRO A 236 -2.97 44.59 -25.38
CA PRO A 236 -3.79 44.12 -26.48
C PRO A 236 -5.25 44.55 -26.29
N PRO A 237 -5.98 44.89 -27.37
CA PRO A 237 -7.40 45.24 -27.28
C PRO A 237 -8.23 44.07 -26.74
N PRO A 238 -9.39 44.34 -26.13
CA PRO A 238 -10.25 43.29 -25.57
C PRO A 238 -10.65 42.31 -26.67
N ALA A 239 -10.34 41.02 -26.46
CA ALA A 239 -10.67 39.96 -27.38
C ALA A 239 -12.20 39.85 -27.52
N LEU A 240 -12.69 39.90 -28.77
CA LEU A 240 -14.08 39.57 -29.09
C LEU A 240 -14.41 38.17 -28.52
N PRO A 241 -15.62 37.95 -27.99
CA PRO A 241 -16.03 36.65 -27.47
C PRO A 241 -15.88 35.60 -28.58
N ARG A 242 -14.97 34.63 -28.38
CA ARG A 242 -14.82 33.50 -29.29
C ARG A 242 -16.17 32.75 -29.35
N PRO A 243 -16.69 32.41 -30.54
CA PRO A 243 -17.83 31.52 -30.63
C PRO A 243 -17.51 30.22 -29.89
N PRO A 244 -18.49 29.58 -29.22
CA PRO A 244 -18.24 28.32 -28.54
C PRO A 244 -17.74 27.31 -29.58
N LEU A 245 -16.48 26.90 -29.44
CA LEU A 245 -15.93 25.80 -30.23
C LEU A 245 -16.78 24.57 -29.91
N MET A 246 -17.58 24.10 -30.88
CA MET A 246 -18.18 22.77 -30.77
C MET A 246 -17.04 21.78 -30.54
N PRO A 247 -17.11 20.90 -29.51
CA PRO A 247 -16.07 19.93 -29.27
C PRO A 247 -15.88 19.09 -30.54
N LEU A 248 -14.67 19.05 -31.08
CA LEU A 248 -14.36 18.14 -32.17
C LEU A 248 -14.74 16.71 -31.73
N PRO A 249 -15.39 15.92 -32.60
CA PRO A 249 -15.71 14.54 -32.27
C PRO A 249 -14.42 13.78 -31.90
N TYR A 250 -14.52 12.91 -30.89
CA TYR A 250 -13.39 12.09 -30.47
C TYR A 250 -12.91 11.24 -31.65
N PRO A 251 -11.59 11.16 -31.94
CA PRO A 251 -11.11 10.45 -33.12
C PRO A 251 -11.53 8.98 -33.09
N GLY A 252 -11.84 8.42 -34.28
CA GLY A 252 -12.15 7.01 -34.40
C GLY A 252 -10.94 6.13 -34.07
N GLU A 253 -11.18 4.86 -33.71
CA GLU A 253 -10.13 3.92 -33.27
C GLU A 253 -8.95 3.81 -34.24
N ARG A 254 -9.22 3.74 -35.54
CA ARG A 254 -8.19 3.66 -36.58
C ARG A 254 -7.35 4.94 -36.67
N GLU A 255 -8.02 6.09 -36.66
CA GLU A 255 -7.38 7.41 -36.76
C GLU A 255 -6.53 7.69 -35.52
N GLY A 256 -7.09 7.48 -34.33
CA GLY A 256 -6.40 7.62 -33.06
C GLY A 256 -5.14 6.77 -32.96
N ARG A 257 -5.23 5.48 -33.34
CA ARG A 257 -4.07 4.58 -33.40
C ARG A 257 -3.02 5.03 -34.40
N ALA A 258 -3.42 5.55 -35.56
CA ALA A 258 -2.49 6.08 -36.55
C ALA A 258 -1.75 7.32 -36.01
N THR A 259 -2.44 8.19 -35.28
CA THR A 259 -1.83 9.35 -34.62
C THR A 259 -0.81 8.92 -33.57
N VAL A 260 -1.15 7.99 -32.67
CA VAL A 260 -0.17 7.48 -31.69
C VAL A 260 1.02 6.80 -32.39
N SER A 261 0.76 5.96 -33.40
CA SER A 261 1.81 5.27 -34.17
C SER A 261 2.78 6.25 -34.83
N ARG A 262 2.29 7.41 -35.27
CA ARG A 262 3.12 8.47 -35.81
C ARG A 262 4.07 9.00 -34.75
N LEU A 263 3.59 9.29 -33.55
CA LEU A 263 4.39 9.87 -32.45
C LEU A 263 5.34 8.87 -31.78
N LEU A 264 5.06 7.56 -31.86
CA LEU A 264 5.92 6.54 -31.24
C LEU A 264 7.32 6.47 -31.89
N PRO A 265 8.38 6.29 -31.09
CA PRO A 265 9.74 6.06 -31.61
C PRO A 265 9.77 4.88 -32.59
N ALA A 266 10.63 4.97 -33.61
CA ALA A 266 10.68 3.96 -34.68
C ALA A 266 11.30 2.62 -34.24
N SER A 267 12.18 2.63 -33.23
CA SER A 267 13.01 1.49 -32.84
C SER A 267 12.41 0.57 -31.78
N ILE A 268 11.20 0.85 -31.28
CA ILE A 268 10.58 0.04 -30.23
C ILE A 268 9.92 -1.22 -30.83
N ALA A 269 9.90 -2.31 -30.05
CA ALA A 269 9.17 -3.52 -30.42
C ALA A 269 7.65 -3.32 -30.28
N ASP A 270 6.88 -4.03 -31.11
CA ASP A 270 5.40 -4.02 -31.10
C ASP A 270 4.77 -2.61 -31.11
N ARG A 271 5.22 -1.75 -32.02
CA ARG A 271 4.70 -0.36 -32.17
C ARG A 271 3.19 -0.31 -32.33
N SER A 272 2.62 -1.24 -33.10
CA SER A 272 1.18 -1.32 -33.31
C SER A 272 0.43 -1.66 -32.02
N GLY A 273 0.93 -2.61 -31.22
CA GLY A 273 0.34 -2.94 -29.93
C GLY A 273 0.42 -1.78 -28.92
N TRP A 274 1.55 -1.08 -28.86
CA TRP A 274 1.68 0.14 -28.04
C TRP A 274 0.71 1.24 -28.47
N ALA A 275 0.60 1.50 -29.77
CA ALA A 275 -0.33 2.50 -30.29
C ALA A 275 -1.78 2.15 -29.98
N ALA A 276 -2.14 0.87 -30.10
CA ALA A 276 -3.47 0.37 -29.75
C ALA A 276 -3.76 0.59 -28.27
N ASP A 277 -2.91 0.09 -27.37
CA ASP A 277 -3.19 0.15 -25.93
C ASP A 277 -3.14 1.59 -25.37
N ILE A 278 -2.23 2.44 -25.85
CA ILE A 278 -2.18 3.86 -25.48
C ILE A 278 -3.48 4.55 -25.89
N PHE A 279 -3.89 4.41 -27.16
CA PHE A 279 -5.11 5.07 -27.64
C PHE A 279 -6.35 4.54 -26.91
N THR A 280 -6.45 3.22 -26.71
CA THR A 280 -7.55 2.59 -26.00
C THR A 280 -7.67 3.12 -24.56
N ALA A 281 -6.56 3.32 -23.86
CA ALA A 281 -6.56 3.90 -22.52
C ALA A 281 -6.95 5.40 -22.51
N VAL A 282 -6.38 6.20 -23.42
CA VAL A 282 -6.69 7.64 -23.56
C VAL A 282 -8.18 7.85 -23.90
N ALA A 283 -8.74 7.02 -24.79
CA ALA A 283 -10.16 7.02 -25.14
C ALA A 283 -11.04 6.58 -23.97
N ALA A 284 -10.70 5.51 -23.26
CA ALA A 284 -11.50 5.03 -22.14
C ALA A 284 -11.52 6.01 -20.96
N LEU A 285 -10.46 6.81 -20.78
CA LEU A 285 -10.40 7.88 -19.79
C LEU A 285 -11.06 9.18 -20.25
N GLN A 286 -11.48 9.26 -21.52
CA GLN A 286 -12.04 10.47 -22.16
C GLN A 286 -11.04 11.64 -22.15
N ILE A 287 -9.75 11.34 -22.26
CA ILE A 287 -8.69 12.34 -22.38
C ILE A 287 -8.57 12.72 -23.86
N GLN A 288 -8.46 14.02 -24.16
CA GLN A 288 -8.25 14.49 -25.53
C GLN A 288 -6.96 13.89 -26.12
N ALA A 289 -7.07 13.23 -27.28
CA ALA A 289 -5.94 12.62 -27.98
C ALA A 289 -5.10 13.66 -28.77
N SER A 290 -4.70 14.75 -28.11
CA SER A 290 -3.84 15.79 -28.71
C SER A 290 -2.37 15.36 -28.71
N PRO A 291 -1.51 15.94 -29.59
CA PRO A 291 -0.07 15.69 -29.56
C PRO A 291 0.56 15.92 -28.20
N GLU A 292 0.12 16.93 -27.44
CA GLU A 292 0.61 17.23 -26.10
C GLU A 292 0.32 16.09 -25.11
N ASN A 293 -0.92 15.59 -25.07
CA ASN A 293 -1.27 14.50 -24.16
C ASN A 293 -0.60 13.19 -24.58
N LEU A 294 -0.58 12.89 -25.88
CA LEU A 294 0.03 11.66 -26.39
C LEU A 294 1.55 11.65 -26.19
N CYS A 295 2.24 12.76 -26.47
CA CYS A 295 3.67 12.88 -26.22
C CYS A 295 4.01 12.84 -24.73
N ALA A 296 3.16 13.39 -23.85
CA ALA A 296 3.36 13.28 -22.40
C ALA A 296 3.33 11.82 -21.94
N VAL A 297 2.37 11.03 -22.43
CA VAL A 297 2.27 9.59 -22.16
C VAL A 297 3.49 8.84 -22.71
N ILE A 298 3.85 9.07 -23.97
CA ILE A 298 5.01 8.46 -24.64
C ILE A 298 6.31 8.76 -23.89
N ALA A 299 6.49 10.01 -23.44
CA ALA A 299 7.68 10.43 -22.71
C ALA A 299 7.82 9.73 -21.36
N VAL A 300 6.71 9.56 -20.61
CA VAL A 300 6.70 8.82 -19.34
C VAL A 300 6.99 7.34 -19.58
N ILE A 301 6.34 6.68 -20.55
CA ILE A 301 6.62 5.26 -20.88
C ILE A 301 8.10 5.07 -21.25
N ALA A 302 8.63 5.96 -22.09
CA ALA A 302 10.03 5.93 -22.49
C ALA A 302 10.99 6.06 -21.30
N GLN A 303 10.64 6.90 -20.31
CA GLN A 303 11.44 7.11 -19.12
C GLN A 303 11.34 5.95 -18.12
N GLU A 304 10.14 5.41 -17.90
CA GLU A 304 9.89 4.41 -16.86
C GLU A 304 10.32 3.01 -17.30
N SER A 305 10.07 2.64 -18.55
CA SER A 305 10.26 1.26 -19.01
C SER A 305 10.95 1.12 -20.35
N SER A 306 11.23 2.22 -21.06
CA SER A 306 11.75 2.17 -22.43
C SER A 306 10.89 1.27 -23.34
N PHE A 307 9.56 1.36 -23.19
CA PHE A 307 8.58 0.54 -23.92
C PHE A 307 8.72 -0.97 -23.67
N GLN A 308 8.97 -1.36 -22.43
CA GLN A 308 8.92 -2.75 -21.97
C GLN A 308 7.79 -2.90 -20.94
N ALA A 309 6.84 -3.80 -21.18
CA ALA A 309 5.72 -3.97 -20.26
C ALA A 309 6.15 -4.51 -18.88
N ASP A 310 7.18 -5.36 -18.86
CA ASP A 310 7.75 -5.98 -17.68
C ASP A 310 9.30 -5.95 -17.79
N PRO A 311 9.93 -4.79 -17.53
CA PRO A 311 11.36 -4.63 -17.72
C PRO A 311 12.19 -5.49 -16.76
N VAL A 312 13.33 -5.99 -17.24
CA VAL A 312 14.30 -6.70 -16.40
C VAL A 312 14.96 -5.72 -15.45
N VAL A 313 15.04 -6.10 -14.17
CA VAL A 313 15.77 -5.39 -13.14
C VAL A 313 17.16 -6.05 -12.97
N PRO A 314 18.25 -5.37 -13.36
CA PRO A 314 19.59 -5.93 -13.25
C PRO A 314 19.94 -6.31 -11.81
N GLY A 315 20.38 -7.56 -11.61
CA GLY A 315 20.78 -8.05 -10.30
C GLY A 315 19.64 -8.20 -9.28
N LEU A 316 18.37 -8.27 -9.71
CA LEU A 316 17.20 -8.35 -8.82
C LEU A 316 17.33 -9.46 -7.77
N SER A 317 17.70 -10.68 -8.19
CA SER A 317 17.89 -11.80 -7.26
C SER A 317 18.86 -11.46 -6.12
N ARG A 318 20.01 -10.83 -6.42
CA ARG A 318 20.99 -10.40 -5.41
C ARG A 318 20.41 -9.37 -4.45
N ILE A 319 19.62 -8.41 -4.95
CA ILE A 319 18.96 -7.39 -4.12
C ILE A 319 17.95 -8.06 -3.18
N VAL A 320 17.15 -9.00 -3.70
CA VAL A 320 16.16 -9.75 -2.92
C VAL A 320 16.86 -10.55 -1.81
N TRP A 321 17.95 -11.24 -2.11
CA TRP A 321 18.74 -11.97 -1.12
C TRP A 321 19.32 -11.06 -0.03
N GLN A 322 19.84 -9.88 -0.40
CA GLN A 322 20.35 -8.90 0.57
C GLN A 322 19.25 -8.43 1.53
N GLU A 323 18.06 -8.13 1.02
CA GLU A 323 16.90 -7.73 1.84
C GLU A 323 16.42 -8.86 2.75
N ILE A 324 16.35 -10.09 2.23
CA ILE A 324 16.02 -11.29 3.00
C ILE A 324 17.01 -11.48 4.15
N ASP A 325 18.32 -11.40 3.89
CA ASP A 325 19.36 -11.57 4.92
C ASP A 325 19.36 -10.44 5.95
N GLN A 326 19.13 -9.19 5.52
CA GLN A 326 19.03 -8.05 6.41
C GLN A 326 17.86 -8.23 7.40
N ARG A 327 16.70 -8.69 6.91
CA ARG A 327 15.52 -8.94 7.74
C ARG A 327 15.69 -10.16 8.62
N ARG A 328 16.28 -11.24 8.08
CA ARG A 328 16.68 -12.41 8.85
C ARG A 328 17.49 -11.99 10.08
N ASN A 329 18.50 -11.15 9.90
CA ASN A 329 19.31 -10.61 11.00
C ASN A 329 18.48 -9.74 11.95
N ARG A 330 17.64 -8.84 11.43
CA ARG A 330 16.78 -7.95 12.23
C ARG A 330 15.83 -8.72 13.15
N TYR A 331 15.30 -9.85 12.68
CA TYR A 331 14.36 -10.70 13.44
C TYR A 331 15.05 -11.85 14.19
N GLY A 332 16.38 -11.91 14.20
CA GLY A 332 17.13 -12.95 14.91
C GLY A 332 16.90 -14.36 14.34
N ILE A 333 16.51 -14.49 13.08
CA ILE A 333 16.23 -15.78 12.44
C ILE A 333 17.58 -16.45 12.10
N PRO A 334 17.86 -17.68 12.60
CA PRO A 334 19.10 -18.37 12.24
C PRO A 334 19.13 -18.71 10.74
N LYS A 335 20.30 -18.55 10.09
CA LYS A 335 20.45 -18.78 8.64
C LYS A 335 19.97 -20.17 8.20
N VAL A 336 20.33 -21.21 8.95
CA VAL A 336 19.92 -22.60 8.66
C VAL A 336 18.41 -22.77 8.62
N VAL A 337 17.66 -22.04 9.46
CA VAL A 337 16.20 -22.13 9.51
C VAL A 337 15.58 -21.52 8.25
N LEU A 338 16.11 -20.37 7.80
CA LEU A 338 15.67 -19.73 6.57
C LEU A 338 16.03 -20.55 5.32
N ASP A 339 17.25 -21.08 5.26
CA ASP A 339 17.70 -21.92 4.14
C ASP A 339 16.80 -23.15 4.01
N LEU A 340 16.49 -23.82 5.13
CA LEU A 340 15.58 -24.97 5.13
C LEU A 340 14.16 -24.59 4.67
N ALA A 341 13.68 -23.40 5.05
CA ALA A 341 12.38 -22.91 4.60
C ALA A 341 12.31 -22.66 3.09
N LEU A 342 13.39 -22.16 2.51
CA LEU A 342 13.52 -21.87 1.09
C LEU A 342 13.57 -23.13 0.20
N LEU A 343 13.90 -24.28 0.77
CA LEU A 343 13.90 -25.57 0.06
C LEU A 343 12.49 -26.13 -0.17
N LYS A 344 11.46 -25.55 0.43
CA LYS A 344 10.08 -25.97 0.20
C LYS A 344 9.68 -25.76 -1.26
N ALA A 345 9.06 -26.78 -1.86
CA ALA A 345 8.43 -26.71 -3.16
C ALA A 345 7.26 -25.71 -3.16
N SER A 346 7.24 -24.86 -4.18
CA SER A 346 6.18 -23.89 -4.43
C SER A 346 5.14 -24.45 -5.42
N PRO A 347 4.03 -23.74 -5.70
CA PRO A 347 2.98 -24.21 -6.63
C PRO A 347 3.47 -24.54 -8.05
N ASP A 348 4.60 -23.99 -8.50
CA ASP A 348 5.17 -24.26 -9.83
C ASP A 348 6.11 -25.49 -9.86
N GLY A 349 6.23 -26.22 -8.74
CA GLY A 349 7.07 -27.41 -8.59
C GLY A 349 8.53 -27.12 -8.25
N ARG A 350 9.03 -25.90 -8.44
CA ARG A 350 10.38 -25.49 -8.00
C ARG A 350 10.35 -25.05 -6.54
N ASN A 351 11.48 -25.18 -5.86
CA ASN A 351 11.61 -24.60 -4.52
C ASN A 351 11.76 -23.08 -4.57
N TYR A 352 11.48 -22.42 -3.44
CA TYR A 352 11.51 -20.97 -3.35
C TYR A 352 12.90 -20.37 -3.54
N GLN A 353 13.96 -21.06 -3.13
CA GLN A 353 15.34 -20.65 -3.40
C GLN A 353 15.60 -20.47 -4.90
N VAL A 354 15.31 -21.52 -5.68
CA VAL A 354 15.49 -21.53 -7.15
C VAL A 354 14.65 -20.46 -7.82
N ARG A 355 13.43 -20.21 -7.32
CA ARG A 355 12.57 -19.14 -7.86
C ARG A 355 13.15 -17.75 -7.57
N ILE A 356 13.72 -17.52 -6.39
CA ILE A 356 14.40 -16.26 -6.04
C ILE A 356 15.66 -16.06 -6.89
N ASP A 357 16.45 -17.11 -7.11
CA ASP A 357 17.65 -17.08 -7.96
C ASP A 357 17.31 -16.74 -9.43
N ALA A 358 16.16 -17.19 -9.90
CA ALA A 358 15.65 -16.95 -11.24
C ALA A 358 14.96 -15.57 -11.42
N LEU A 359 14.75 -14.79 -10.36
CA LEU A 359 14.04 -13.50 -10.47
C LEU A 359 14.77 -12.53 -11.41
N ARG A 360 14.01 -11.97 -12.36
CA ARG A 360 14.46 -10.94 -13.30
C ARG A 360 13.53 -9.72 -13.34
N THR A 361 12.24 -9.87 -13.05
CA THR A 361 11.27 -8.77 -13.15
C THR A 361 10.46 -8.56 -11.88
N GLU A 362 9.88 -7.37 -11.71
CA GLU A 362 9.00 -7.05 -10.58
C GLU A 362 7.71 -7.86 -10.62
N ARG A 363 7.17 -8.16 -11.80
CA ARG A 363 6.01 -9.02 -11.95
C ARG A 363 6.28 -10.43 -11.44
N GLN A 364 7.46 -10.99 -11.72
CA GLN A 364 7.86 -12.29 -11.20
C GLN A 364 7.98 -12.27 -9.68
N MET A 365 8.53 -11.20 -9.11
CA MET A 365 8.62 -11.02 -7.66
C MET A 365 7.24 -10.86 -7.02
N ASN A 366 6.33 -10.14 -7.67
CA ASN A 366 4.93 -10.03 -7.23
C ASN A 366 4.27 -11.41 -7.22
N ALA A 367 4.36 -12.18 -8.30
CA ALA A 367 3.78 -13.51 -8.40
C ALA A 367 4.40 -14.49 -7.39
N LEU A 368 5.72 -14.41 -7.16
CA LEU A 368 6.41 -15.19 -6.14
C LEU A 368 5.86 -14.91 -4.74
N TYR A 369 5.72 -13.64 -4.39
CA TYR A 369 5.18 -13.23 -3.10
C TYR A 369 3.71 -13.64 -2.95
N ASP A 370 2.90 -13.43 -3.99
CA ASP A 370 1.50 -13.83 -4.03
C ASP A 370 1.34 -15.34 -3.86
N ASP A 371 2.19 -16.16 -4.48
CA ASP A 371 2.19 -17.62 -4.28
C ASP A 371 2.52 -17.97 -2.83
N MET A 372 3.58 -17.38 -2.27
CA MET A 372 3.99 -17.63 -0.88
C MET A 372 2.87 -17.32 0.11
N ILE A 373 2.21 -16.17 -0.01
CA ILE A 373 1.13 -15.82 0.91
C ILE A 373 -0.15 -16.61 0.62
N SER A 374 -0.31 -17.16 -0.59
CA SER A 374 -1.46 -18.03 -0.93
C SER A 374 -1.35 -19.41 -0.31
N GLU A 375 -0.15 -19.84 0.08
CA GLU A 375 0.06 -21.11 0.77
C GLU A 375 -0.50 -21.13 2.19
N PHE A 376 -0.89 -19.97 2.74
CA PHE A 376 -1.54 -19.88 4.04
C PHE A 376 -3.04 -19.59 3.93
N PRO A 377 -3.86 -20.22 4.79
CA PRO A 377 -5.22 -19.76 5.01
C PRO A 377 -5.23 -18.27 5.36
N SER A 378 -6.04 -17.49 4.65
CA SER A 378 -6.11 -16.03 4.82
C SER A 378 -4.78 -15.29 4.60
N GLY A 379 -3.74 -15.91 4.03
CA GLY A 379 -2.44 -15.27 3.91
C GLY A 379 -2.46 -14.06 2.97
N LYS A 380 -3.28 -14.05 1.91
CA LYS A 380 -3.52 -12.83 1.12
C LYS A 380 -4.11 -11.69 1.95
N THR A 381 -5.03 -12.01 2.86
CA THR A 381 -5.68 -11.06 3.76
C THR A 381 -4.69 -10.52 4.80
N LEU A 382 -3.86 -11.38 5.38
CA LEU A 382 -2.94 -11.03 6.47
C LEU A 382 -1.64 -10.39 5.96
N PHE A 383 -1.08 -10.92 4.87
CA PHE A 383 0.26 -10.60 4.40
C PHE A 383 0.32 -9.88 3.05
N GLY A 384 -0.80 -9.72 2.33
CA GLY A 384 -0.84 -9.05 1.02
C GLY A 384 -0.38 -7.58 1.08
N GLY A 385 -0.65 -6.91 2.19
CA GLY A 385 -0.19 -5.54 2.45
C GLY A 385 1.32 -5.40 2.66
N TYR A 386 2.05 -6.50 2.79
CA TYR A 386 3.50 -6.50 3.00
C TYR A 386 4.29 -6.88 1.73
N ASN A 387 3.60 -7.05 0.61
CA ASN A 387 4.27 -7.28 -0.67
C ASN A 387 5.20 -6.09 -0.98
N PRO A 388 6.53 -6.32 -1.09
CA PRO A 388 7.50 -5.25 -1.28
C PRO A 388 7.38 -4.55 -2.64
N ILE A 389 6.67 -5.16 -3.60
CA ILE A 389 6.39 -4.52 -4.88
C ILE A 389 5.14 -3.65 -4.74
N ARG A 390 5.35 -2.34 -4.83
CA ARG A 390 4.31 -1.31 -4.65
C ARG A 390 3.93 -0.60 -5.95
N THR A 391 4.76 -0.76 -6.98
CA THR A 391 4.51 -0.25 -8.32
C THR A 391 4.62 -1.35 -9.37
N GLY A 392 4.03 -1.13 -10.54
CA GLY A 392 4.18 -2.07 -11.65
C GLY A 392 3.78 -1.51 -13.00
N GLY A 393 4.04 -2.33 -14.02
CA GLY A 393 3.69 -2.05 -15.40
C GLY A 393 4.60 -1.02 -16.08
N PRO A 394 4.30 -0.68 -17.35
CA PRO A 394 5.17 0.13 -18.20
C PRO A 394 5.29 1.60 -17.81
N MET A 395 4.41 2.07 -16.91
CA MET A 395 4.43 3.42 -16.35
C MET A 395 4.67 3.40 -14.83
N GLN A 396 5.12 2.27 -14.25
CA GLN A 396 5.50 2.19 -12.82
C GLN A 396 4.43 2.75 -11.87
N VAL A 397 3.19 2.28 -12.05
CA VAL A 397 2.01 2.79 -11.35
C VAL A 397 1.91 2.22 -9.94
N SER A 398 1.58 3.04 -8.94
CA SER A 398 1.28 2.58 -7.58
C SER A 398 0.05 1.68 -7.56
N ILE A 399 0.17 0.54 -6.88
CA ILE A 399 -0.95 -0.38 -6.65
C ILE A 399 -2.04 0.32 -5.83
N GLU A 400 -1.66 1.13 -4.83
CA GLU A 400 -2.61 1.89 -4.00
C GLU A 400 -3.40 2.89 -4.83
N PHE A 401 -2.72 3.63 -5.71
CA PHE A 401 -3.39 4.55 -6.63
C PHE A 401 -4.38 3.81 -7.55
N ALA A 402 -3.98 2.67 -8.10
CA ALA A 402 -4.85 1.89 -8.98
C ALA A 402 -6.09 1.37 -8.21
N ASP A 403 -5.92 0.90 -6.98
CA ASP A 403 -7.01 0.46 -6.11
C ASP A 403 -7.97 1.61 -5.81
N GLU A 404 -7.46 2.78 -5.46
CA GLU A 404 -8.27 3.98 -5.22
C GLU A 404 -9.00 4.44 -6.47
N HIS A 405 -8.30 4.48 -7.61
CA HIS A 405 -8.89 4.89 -8.88
C HIS A 405 -10.07 4.01 -9.26
N VAL A 406 -9.97 2.68 -9.08
CA VAL A 406 -11.08 1.75 -9.38
C VAL A 406 -12.25 1.92 -8.42
N ARG A 407 -12.00 2.28 -7.15
CA ARG A 407 -13.08 2.59 -6.20
C ARG A 407 -13.87 3.84 -6.62
N ASN A 408 -13.20 4.81 -7.22
CA ASN A 408 -13.79 6.10 -7.60
C ASN A 408 -14.35 6.11 -9.04
N LYS A 409 -13.74 5.36 -9.96
CA LYS A 409 -14.09 5.30 -11.38
C LYS A 409 -14.06 3.83 -11.85
N PRO A 410 -15.17 3.30 -12.38
CA PRO A 410 -15.21 1.92 -12.85
C PRO A 410 -14.12 1.62 -13.88
N TYR A 411 -13.40 0.53 -13.68
CA TYR A 411 -12.42 0.06 -14.66
C TYR A 411 -13.17 -0.48 -15.90
N PRO A 412 -12.89 0.03 -17.11
CA PRO A 412 -13.76 -0.18 -18.28
C PRO A 412 -13.51 -1.53 -18.98
N TYR A 413 -12.52 -2.31 -18.56
CA TYR A 413 -12.18 -3.58 -19.19
C TYR A 413 -12.46 -4.78 -18.28
N PRO A 414 -12.78 -5.95 -18.85
CA PRO A 414 -12.87 -7.18 -18.09
C PRO A 414 -11.55 -7.48 -17.37
N ARG A 415 -11.64 -7.83 -16.08
CA ARG A 415 -10.52 -8.29 -15.25
C ARG A 415 -10.73 -9.75 -14.88
N ARG A 416 -9.66 -10.53 -14.98
CA ARG A 416 -9.63 -11.93 -14.54
C ARG A 416 -9.21 -12.05 -13.07
N ASP A 417 -8.35 -11.14 -12.62
CA ASP A 417 -7.77 -11.10 -11.28
C ASP A 417 -8.02 -9.75 -10.59
N GLY A 418 -7.37 -9.54 -9.44
CA GLY A 418 -7.38 -8.26 -8.72
C GLY A 418 -6.66 -7.13 -9.44
N VAL A 419 -6.90 -5.90 -8.98
CA VAL A 419 -6.31 -4.65 -9.52
C VAL A 419 -4.79 -4.72 -9.60
N ARG A 420 -4.13 -5.27 -8.56
CA ARG A 420 -2.68 -5.46 -8.51
C ARG A 420 -2.14 -6.16 -9.74
N ASN A 421 -2.73 -7.28 -10.14
CA ASN A 421 -2.28 -8.05 -11.31
C ASN A 421 -2.53 -7.29 -12.61
N GLU A 422 -3.64 -6.56 -12.70
CA GLU A 422 -3.97 -5.74 -13.86
C GLU A 422 -2.91 -4.64 -14.09
N VAL A 423 -2.39 -4.02 -13.02
CA VAL A 423 -1.31 -3.01 -13.12
C VAL A 423 -0.05 -3.55 -13.81
N PHE A 424 0.30 -4.83 -13.62
CA PHE A 424 1.45 -5.46 -14.28
C PHE A 424 1.22 -5.83 -15.75
N THR A 425 0.00 -5.67 -16.28
CA THR A 425 -0.27 -5.83 -17.71
C THR A 425 0.06 -4.53 -18.45
N ARG A 426 0.39 -4.61 -19.74
CA ARG A 426 0.59 -3.41 -20.57
C ARG A 426 -0.66 -2.53 -20.57
N ARG A 427 -1.83 -3.13 -20.83
CA ARG A 427 -3.13 -2.44 -20.86
C ARG A 427 -3.44 -1.74 -19.53
N GLY A 428 -3.41 -2.47 -18.42
CA GLY A 428 -3.74 -1.93 -17.11
C GLY A 428 -2.74 -0.89 -16.62
N GLY A 429 -1.44 -1.16 -16.74
CA GLY A 429 -0.41 -0.20 -16.37
C GLY A 429 -0.44 1.07 -17.22
N LEU A 430 -0.81 0.99 -18.51
CA LEU A 430 -1.09 2.18 -19.32
C LEU A 430 -2.34 2.92 -18.85
N TYR A 431 -3.46 2.23 -18.64
CA TYR A 431 -4.69 2.87 -18.16
C TYR A 431 -4.47 3.64 -16.85
N PHE A 432 -3.95 2.97 -15.82
CA PHE A 432 -3.74 3.63 -14.53
C PHE A 432 -2.59 4.65 -14.57
N GLY A 433 -1.56 4.45 -15.40
CA GLY A 433 -0.47 5.41 -15.57
C GLY A 433 -0.96 6.70 -16.24
N ILE A 434 -1.70 6.57 -17.35
CA ILE A 434 -2.31 7.69 -18.05
C ILE A 434 -3.31 8.41 -17.13
N ALA A 435 -4.11 7.65 -16.36
CA ALA A 435 -4.98 8.23 -15.37
C ALA A 435 -4.18 9.05 -14.34
N SER A 436 -3.14 8.47 -13.74
CA SER A 436 -2.28 9.13 -12.76
C SER A 436 -1.66 10.43 -13.31
N LEU A 437 -1.28 10.47 -14.59
CA LEU A 437 -0.64 11.62 -15.24
C LEU A 437 -1.64 12.72 -15.66
N LEU A 438 -2.78 12.34 -16.25
CA LEU A 438 -3.65 13.25 -17.00
C LEU A 438 -5.11 13.29 -16.49
N ASP A 439 -5.63 12.23 -15.86
CA ASP A 439 -7.02 12.15 -15.38
C ASP A 439 -7.18 12.80 -13.99
N TYR A 440 -6.75 14.06 -13.90
CA TYR A 440 -7.06 14.98 -12.80
C TYR A 440 -6.91 16.44 -13.24
N PRO A 441 -7.79 17.34 -12.76
CA PRO A 441 -7.64 18.77 -13.03
C PRO A 441 -6.43 19.33 -12.26
N ALA A 442 -5.66 20.18 -12.92
CA ALA A 442 -4.55 20.92 -12.34
C ALA A 442 -4.38 22.26 -13.09
N SER A 443 -4.07 23.33 -12.35
CA SER A 443 -3.88 24.68 -12.92
C SER A 443 -2.43 24.94 -13.34
N TYR A 444 -1.74 23.92 -13.87
CA TYR A 444 -0.33 24.03 -14.21
C TYR A 444 -0.12 24.71 -15.56
N SER A 445 0.85 25.61 -15.64
CA SER A 445 1.18 26.31 -16.90
C SER A 445 2.00 25.45 -17.86
N GLN A 446 2.71 24.44 -17.33
CA GLN A 446 3.61 23.58 -18.09
C GLN A 446 3.46 22.11 -17.69
N MET A 447 3.65 21.20 -18.65
CA MET A 447 3.54 19.75 -18.42
C MET A 447 4.61 19.21 -17.47
N ILE A 448 5.74 19.91 -17.30
CA ILE A 448 6.82 19.49 -16.39
C ILE A 448 6.35 19.29 -14.94
N TYR A 449 5.37 20.07 -14.48
CA TYR A 449 4.80 19.91 -13.14
C TYR A 449 3.93 18.66 -13.03
N ARG A 450 3.25 18.25 -14.10
CA ARG A 450 2.58 16.93 -14.15
C ARG A 450 3.58 15.78 -14.15
N PHE A 451 4.75 15.94 -14.77
CA PHE A 451 5.81 14.92 -14.71
C PHE A 451 6.41 14.81 -13.31
N ALA A 452 6.59 15.93 -12.61
CA ALA A 452 6.97 15.92 -11.20
C ALA A 452 5.90 15.25 -10.33
N ASP A 453 4.62 15.62 -10.50
CA ASP A 453 3.48 15.00 -9.80
C ASP A 453 3.30 13.52 -10.11
N PHE A 454 3.66 13.08 -11.32
CA PHE A 454 3.64 11.66 -11.66
C PHE A 454 4.60 10.86 -10.78
N ASN A 455 5.76 11.44 -10.46
CA ASN A 455 6.80 10.83 -9.64
C ASN A 455 6.56 11.02 -8.13
N ALA A 456 6.18 12.23 -7.71
CA ALA A 456 6.03 12.64 -6.30
C ALA A 456 4.58 12.62 -5.78
N GLY A 457 3.63 12.19 -6.60
CA GLY A 457 2.21 12.17 -6.26
C GLY A 457 1.46 13.42 -6.74
N ARG A 458 0.17 13.24 -7.01
CA ARG A 458 -0.70 14.31 -7.55
C ARG A 458 -0.69 15.52 -6.62
N TYR A 459 -0.60 16.71 -7.23
CA TYR A 459 -0.53 18.02 -6.60
C TYR A 459 0.75 18.36 -5.86
N SER A 460 1.79 17.50 -5.90
CA SER A 460 3.07 17.76 -5.24
C SER A 460 3.71 19.09 -5.66
N SER A 461 3.62 19.45 -6.94
CA SER A 461 4.25 20.65 -7.50
C SER A 461 3.55 21.93 -7.04
N ARG A 462 2.21 21.91 -6.97
CA ARG A 462 1.42 22.99 -6.37
C ARG A 462 1.73 23.12 -4.88
N ASN A 463 1.77 21.99 -4.18
CA ASN A 463 2.00 21.97 -2.74
C ASN A 463 3.42 22.42 -2.38
N ALA A 464 4.43 22.10 -3.19
CA ALA A 464 5.80 22.58 -3.02
C ALA A 464 5.91 24.11 -3.20
N ALA A 465 5.14 24.69 -4.12
CA ALA A 465 5.04 26.15 -4.25
C ALA A 465 4.31 26.78 -3.05
N PHE A 466 3.25 26.12 -2.56
CA PHE A 466 2.53 26.56 -1.37
C PHE A 466 3.44 26.52 -0.12
N GLN A 467 4.24 25.47 0.07
CA GLN A 467 5.26 25.41 1.13
C GLN A 467 6.29 26.54 1.02
N ASP A 468 6.70 26.93 -0.19
CA ASP A 468 7.62 28.08 -0.36
C ASP A 468 6.97 29.39 0.08
N ALA A 469 5.70 29.62 -0.26
CA ALA A 469 4.95 30.79 0.19
C ALA A 469 4.81 30.82 1.72
N VAL A 470 4.49 29.67 2.34
CA VAL A 470 4.47 29.53 3.81
C VAL A 470 5.85 29.83 4.40
N SER A 471 6.90 29.23 3.86
CA SER A 471 8.28 29.37 4.34
C SER A 471 8.72 30.84 4.37
N ARG A 472 8.45 31.58 3.29
CA ARG A 472 8.74 33.02 3.19
C ARG A 472 7.94 33.85 4.19
N LEU A 473 6.63 33.60 4.31
CA LEU A 473 5.76 34.38 5.19
C LEU A 473 6.01 34.12 6.68
N ALA A 474 6.31 32.88 7.05
CA ALA A 474 6.57 32.45 8.42
C ALA A 474 8.02 32.69 8.87
N GLY A 475 8.94 32.99 7.92
CA GLY A 475 10.37 33.12 8.22
C GLY A 475 11.02 31.80 8.68
N GLN A 476 10.42 30.66 8.34
CA GLN A 476 10.88 29.33 8.71
C GLN A 476 11.28 28.56 7.46
N LYS A 477 12.46 27.93 7.47
CA LYS A 477 12.90 27.09 6.35
C LYS A 477 12.09 25.79 6.34
N LEU A 478 11.40 25.52 5.24
CA LEU A 478 10.64 24.29 5.03
C LEU A 478 11.29 23.40 3.96
N SER A 479 11.06 22.08 4.07
CA SER A 479 11.22 21.17 2.95
C SER A 479 10.16 21.49 1.90
N LEU A 480 10.56 21.50 0.63
CA LEU A 480 9.67 21.79 -0.50
C LEU A 480 9.35 20.50 -1.25
N ASP A 481 8.89 19.50 -0.53
CA ASP A 481 8.58 18.15 -1.01
C ASP A 481 7.13 18.00 -1.52
N GLY A 482 6.25 18.96 -1.22
CA GLY A 482 4.85 18.90 -1.61
C GLY A 482 3.95 18.17 -0.61
N ASP A 483 4.46 17.75 0.54
CA ASP A 483 3.66 17.17 1.62
C ASP A 483 3.27 18.23 2.66
N LEU A 484 1.99 18.61 2.64
CA LEU A 484 1.46 19.56 3.62
C LEU A 484 1.06 18.87 4.93
N LEU A 485 0.76 17.57 4.89
CA LEU A 485 0.39 16.74 6.05
C LEU A 485 1.32 15.52 6.17
N ARG A 486 1.42 14.95 7.37
CA ARG A 486 2.10 13.65 7.58
C ARG A 486 1.13 12.50 7.34
N TYR A 487 1.59 11.44 6.67
CA TYR A 487 0.75 10.30 6.30
C TYR A 487 1.36 8.96 6.70
N ARG A 488 0.60 8.13 7.42
CA ARG A 488 0.94 6.73 7.69
C ARG A 488 -0.09 5.83 7.03
N ASN A 489 0.36 4.91 6.17
CA ASN A 489 -0.51 4.00 5.41
C ASN A 489 -1.59 4.74 4.61
N GLY A 490 -1.22 5.80 3.87
CA GLY A 490 -2.14 6.59 3.06
C GLY A 490 -3.10 7.48 3.83
N LEU A 491 -3.09 7.46 5.17
CA LEU A 491 -3.98 8.26 6.02
C LEU A 491 -3.21 9.36 6.75
N PRO A 492 -3.78 10.58 6.86
CA PRO A 492 -3.15 11.65 7.61
C PRO A 492 -3.07 11.28 9.09
N VAL A 493 -1.90 11.47 9.71
CA VAL A 493 -1.71 11.23 11.15
C VAL A 493 -1.95 12.49 11.97
N ALA A 494 -2.18 12.32 13.27
CA ALA A 494 -2.42 13.44 14.19
C ALA A 494 -1.17 14.30 14.43
N GLU A 495 0.03 13.75 14.21
CA GLU A 495 1.28 14.50 14.34
C GLU A 495 1.36 15.58 13.25
N ALA A 496 1.57 16.83 13.67
CA ALA A 496 1.65 17.95 12.75
C ALA A 496 2.93 17.90 11.90
N SER A 497 2.79 18.14 10.60
CA SER A 497 3.90 18.43 9.68
C SER A 497 4.57 19.77 10.02
N ASP A 498 5.77 19.98 9.48
CA ASP A 498 6.49 21.25 9.61
C ASP A 498 5.71 22.37 8.91
N THR A 499 5.11 22.07 7.76
CA THR A 499 4.20 22.95 7.04
C THR A 499 3.01 23.37 7.91
N GLN A 500 2.33 22.41 8.56
CA GLN A 500 1.20 22.69 9.45
C GLN A 500 1.62 23.64 10.58
N ARG A 501 2.75 23.34 11.24
CA ARG A 501 3.26 24.18 12.33
C ARG A 501 3.58 25.61 11.86
N ALA A 502 4.22 25.76 10.70
CA ALA A 502 4.54 27.07 10.13
C ALA A 502 3.30 27.88 9.74
N ILE A 503 2.26 27.24 9.19
CA ILE A 503 0.99 27.92 8.84
C ILE A 503 0.25 28.38 10.09
N LEU A 504 0.28 27.61 11.18
CA LEU A 504 -0.39 28.00 12.43
C LEU A 504 0.18 29.30 13.02
N VAL A 505 1.47 29.60 12.81
CA VAL A 505 2.07 30.89 13.20
C VAL A 505 1.47 32.06 12.40
N LEU A 506 0.97 31.81 11.18
CA LEU A 506 0.36 32.82 10.31
C LEU A 506 -1.12 33.08 10.60
N GLN A 507 -1.74 32.40 11.56
CA GLN A 507 -3.16 32.52 11.89
C GLN A 507 -3.67 33.95 12.03
N PRO A 508 -3.03 34.85 12.80
CA PRO A 508 -3.53 36.22 12.95
C PRO A 508 -3.53 36.99 11.63
N ARG A 509 -2.55 36.71 10.76
CA ARG A 509 -2.40 37.38 9.45
C ARG A 509 -3.36 36.81 8.41
N LEU A 510 -3.69 35.52 8.51
CA LEU A 510 -4.65 34.84 7.65
C LEU A 510 -6.10 35.10 8.07
N ASN A 511 -6.32 35.57 9.31
CA ASN A 511 -7.64 35.73 9.93
C ASN A 511 -8.45 34.41 9.88
N MET A 512 -7.82 33.31 10.26
CA MET A 512 -8.41 31.96 10.24
C MET A 512 -8.11 31.21 11.54
N SER A 513 -9.08 30.43 12.01
CA SER A 513 -8.92 29.53 13.15
C SER A 513 -8.09 28.29 12.81
N THR A 514 -7.62 27.58 13.85
CA THR A 514 -6.92 26.28 13.69
C THR A 514 -7.78 25.28 12.94
N THR A 515 -9.08 25.20 13.28
CA THR A 515 -10.00 24.23 12.69
C THR A 515 -10.20 24.48 11.20
N GLU A 516 -10.35 25.75 10.78
CA GLU A 516 -10.48 26.10 9.36
C GLU A 516 -9.22 25.75 8.57
N ILE A 517 -8.04 26.12 9.09
CA ILE A 517 -6.75 25.79 8.47
C ILE A 517 -6.59 24.28 8.30
N GLN A 518 -6.86 23.51 9.35
CA GLN A 518 -6.73 22.05 9.31
C GLN A 518 -7.78 21.41 8.38
N GLY A 519 -8.98 21.97 8.30
CA GLY A 519 -10.02 21.56 7.36
C GLY A 519 -9.59 21.75 5.90
N ASP A 520 -9.01 22.91 5.59
CA ASP A 520 -8.50 23.22 4.26
C ASP A 520 -7.29 22.37 3.88
N LEU A 521 -6.33 22.17 4.78
CA LEU A 521 -5.15 21.32 4.52
C LEU A 521 -5.51 19.87 4.20
N LYS A 522 -6.61 19.32 4.72
CA LYS A 522 -7.07 17.97 4.36
C LYS A 522 -7.43 17.83 2.88
N GLN A 523 -7.65 18.95 2.18
CA GLN A 523 -7.93 18.95 0.75
C GLN A 523 -6.66 18.91 -0.10
N GLU A 524 -5.45 18.84 0.49
CA GLU A 524 -4.16 18.95 -0.21
C GLU A 524 -3.92 17.92 -1.33
N LYS A 525 -4.62 16.78 -1.33
CA LYS A 525 -4.57 15.78 -2.40
C LYS A 525 -5.66 15.97 -3.46
N SER A 526 -6.38 17.08 -3.45
CA SER A 526 -7.48 17.41 -4.37
C SER A 526 -7.28 18.76 -5.06
N PHE A 527 -7.96 18.96 -6.19
CA PHE A 527 -8.00 20.26 -6.88
C PHE A 527 -8.72 21.34 -6.08
N ALA A 528 -9.66 20.96 -5.21
CA ALA A 528 -10.44 21.91 -4.42
C ALA A 528 -9.57 22.75 -3.47
N PHE A 529 -8.37 22.26 -3.10
CA PHE A 529 -7.43 23.00 -2.27
C PHE A 529 -7.12 24.40 -2.81
N GLU A 530 -6.98 24.58 -4.12
CA GLU A 530 -6.71 25.88 -4.75
C GLU A 530 -7.82 26.91 -4.55
N ARG A 531 -9.02 26.43 -4.19
CA ARG A 531 -10.22 27.25 -3.97
C ARG A 531 -10.51 27.46 -2.48
N THR A 532 -9.71 26.89 -1.59
CA THR A 532 -9.90 27.05 -0.15
C THR A 532 -9.56 28.47 0.31
N PRO A 533 -10.23 28.98 1.36
CA PRO A 533 -9.88 30.24 1.99
C PRO A 533 -8.39 30.29 2.40
N LEU A 534 -7.85 29.19 2.94
CA LEU A 534 -6.42 29.11 3.31
C LEU A 534 -5.52 29.39 2.11
N TYR A 535 -5.74 28.70 0.98
CA TYR A 535 -4.93 28.86 -0.21
C TYR A 535 -4.98 30.28 -0.76
N GLN A 536 -6.18 30.83 -0.91
CA GLN A 536 -6.37 32.17 -1.48
C GLN A 536 -5.78 33.26 -0.58
N ARG A 537 -6.01 33.20 0.73
CA ARG A 537 -5.52 34.19 1.68
C ARG A 537 -4.01 34.12 1.88
N LEU A 538 -3.43 32.93 1.94
CA LEU A 538 -1.97 32.77 2.02
C LEU A 538 -1.31 33.44 0.82
N TYR A 539 -1.80 33.15 -0.39
CA TYR A 539 -1.21 33.67 -1.60
C TYR A 539 -1.47 35.17 -1.81
N ALA A 540 -2.61 35.70 -1.40
CA ALA A 540 -2.84 37.14 -1.37
C ALA A 540 -1.85 37.84 -0.41
N LEU A 541 -1.63 37.28 0.77
CA LEU A 541 -0.65 37.78 1.73
C LEU A 541 0.79 37.69 1.19
N ALA A 542 1.12 36.58 0.53
CA ALA A 542 2.45 36.33 -0.02
C ALA A 542 2.78 37.29 -1.16
N ASP A 543 1.83 37.51 -2.09
CA ASP A 543 2.02 38.41 -3.23
C ASP A 543 2.25 39.86 -2.80
N VAL A 544 1.49 40.32 -1.80
CA VAL A 544 1.68 41.66 -1.21
C VAL A 544 3.06 41.76 -0.55
N ALA A 545 3.48 40.72 0.17
CA ALA A 545 4.78 40.71 0.86
C ALA A 545 5.97 40.64 -0.10
N SER A 546 5.84 40.01 -1.27
CA SER A 546 6.90 39.92 -2.28
C SER A 546 6.88 41.04 -3.33
N ALA A 547 5.87 41.91 -3.34
CA ALA A 547 5.63 42.91 -4.38
C ALA A 547 5.54 42.33 -5.81
N GLU A 548 5.29 41.03 -5.93
CA GLU A 548 5.13 40.28 -7.17
C GLU A 548 4.24 39.06 -6.94
N ARG A 549 3.63 38.53 -8.00
CA ARG A 549 2.83 37.30 -7.91
C ARG A 549 3.74 36.08 -7.77
N LEU A 550 3.77 35.46 -6.59
CA LEU A 550 4.58 34.27 -6.38
C LEU A 550 4.15 33.08 -7.28
N PRO A 551 5.06 32.17 -7.63
CA PRO A 551 4.68 30.95 -8.33
C PRO A 551 3.66 30.11 -7.54
N ARG A 552 2.69 29.51 -8.23
CA ARG A 552 1.72 28.54 -7.67
C ARG A 552 2.08 27.09 -7.99
N GLU A 553 3.21 26.90 -8.64
CA GLU A 553 3.75 25.63 -9.09
C GLU A 553 5.28 25.67 -9.00
N ARG A 554 5.88 24.56 -8.58
CA ARG A 554 7.32 24.41 -8.43
C ARG A 554 7.69 22.93 -8.49
N LEU A 555 8.88 22.59 -9.00
CA LEU A 555 9.38 21.22 -8.90
C LEU A 555 9.71 20.87 -7.43
N PRO A 556 9.14 19.78 -6.88
CA PRO A 556 9.46 19.33 -5.53
C PRO A 556 10.95 18.97 -5.38
N ARG A 557 11.50 19.26 -4.21
CA ARG A 557 12.88 18.95 -3.83
C ARG A 557 12.94 17.66 -3.02
N ILE A 558 12.72 16.54 -3.69
CA ILE A 558 12.73 15.21 -3.08
C ILE A 558 13.95 14.44 -3.59
N ASP A 559 14.71 13.87 -2.66
CA ASP A 559 15.73 12.86 -2.96
C ASP A 559 15.05 11.50 -3.19
N LEU A 560 15.29 10.91 -4.36
CA LEU A 560 14.81 9.58 -4.71
C LEU A 560 15.71 8.52 -4.08
N LYS A 561 15.12 7.71 -3.20
CA LYS A 561 15.80 6.60 -2.51
C LYS A 561 15.18 5.27 -2.94
N SER A 562 15.99 4.34 -3.41
CA SER A 562 15.63 2.91 -3.40
C SER A 562 16.88 2.03 -3.45
N PRO A 563 16.77 0.74 -3.08
CA PRO A 563 17.87 -0.23 -3.19
C PRO A 563 18.47 -0.36 -4.59
N LYS A 564 17.73 0.07 -5.63
CA LYS A 564 18.15 0.05 -7.03
C LYS A 564 18.94 1.29 -7.46
N ILE A 565 18.93 2.37 -6.66
CA ILE A 565 19.62 3.63 -6.97
C ILE A 565 20.99 3.65 -6.28
N SER A 566 22.05 3.83 -7.07
CA SER A 566 23.42 4.04 -6.58
C SER A 566 23.89 5.50 -6.60
N ARG A 567 23.09 6.44 -7.13
CA ARG A 567 23.41 7.87 -7.27
C ARG A 567 22.27 8.74 -6.73
N GLN A 568 22.55 9.89 -6.14
CA GLN A 568 21.46 10.80 -5.73
C GLN A 568 20.67 11.27 -6.97
N LEU A 569 19.41 10.84 -7.08
CA LEU A 569 18.47 11.28 -8.11
C LEU A 569 17.35 12.06 -7.43
N THR A 570 16.72 13.01 -8.13
CA THR A 570 15.66 13.85 -7.56
C THR A 570 14.41 13.84 -8.43
N THR A 571 13.25 14.21 -7.86
CA THR A 571 12.01 14.43 -8.64
C THR A 571 12.23 15.45 -9.76
N GLU A 572 13.00 16.51 -9.51
CA GLU A 572 13.39 17.47 -10.53
C GLU A 572 14.17 16.82 -11.68
N TRP A 573 15.14 15.95 -11.39
CA TRP A 573 15.87 15.22 -12.42
C TRP A 573 14.92 14.38 -13.29
N PHE A 574 13.98 13.68 -12.65
CA PHE A 574 12.99 12.86 -13.36
C PHE A 574 12.12 13.73 -14.27
N ALA A 575 11.52 14.79 -13.71
CA ALA A 575 10.63 15.69 -14.44
C ALA A 575 11.33 16.34 -15.63
N ARG A 576 12.59 16.77 -15.46
CA ARG A 576 13.39 17.34 -16.56
C ARG A 576 13.71 16.31 -17.65
N ARG A 577 14.05 15.06 -17.27
CA ARG A 577 14.30 13.99 -18.24
C ARG A 577 13.06 13.63 -19.05
N VAL A 578 11.91 13.49 -18.40
CA VAL A 578 10.63 13.27 -19.10
C VAL A 578 10.31 14.47 -19.98
N ASN A 579 10.50 15.70 -19.48
CA ASN A 579 10.23 16.91 -20.26
C ASN A 579 11.08 17.00 -21.52
N SER A 580 12.36 16.63 -21.48
CA SER A 580 13.19 16.55 -22.69
C SER A 580 12.63 15.55 -23.71
N ARG A 581 12.20 14.36 -23.28
CA ARG A 581 11.58 13.36 -24.16
C ARG A 581 10.24 13.85 -24.74
N TYR A 582 9.46 14.54 -23.92
CA TYR A 582 8.18 15.15 -24.30
C TYR A 582 8.37 16.21 -25.39
N LEU A 583 9.30 17.14 -25.19
CA LEU A 583 9.63 18.17 -26.17
C LEU A 583 10.19 17.56 -27.46
N ASN A 584 11.04 16.53 -27.37
CA ASN A 584 11.53 15.82 -28.54
C ASN A 584 10.38 15.19 -29.34
N CYS A 585 9.46 14.48 -28.67
CA CYS A 585 8.27 13.89 -29.29
C CYS A 585 7.42 14.94 -30.02
N LEU A 586 7.24 16.12 -29.43
CA LEU A 586 6.53 17.23 -30.07
C LEU A 586 7.29 17.80 -31.28
N SER A 587 8.62 17.92 -31.15
CA SER A 587 9.47 18.53 -32.19
C SER A 587 9.70 17.65 -33.40
N GLU A 588 9.80 16.33 -33.21
CA GLU A 588 10.10 15.40 -34.30
C GLU A 588 8.94 15.32 -35.31
N LYS A 589 7.71 15.75 -34.92
CA LYS A 589 6.48 15.57 -35.73
C LYS A 589 5.42 16.67 -35.50
N GLY A 590 5.83 17.94 -35.47
CA GLY A 590 4.91 19.09 -35.58
C GLY A 590 3.97 19.00 -36.80
N PRO A 591 2.83 19.72 -36.80
CA PRO A 591 1.71 19.48 -37.71
C PRO A 591 2.17 19.51 -39.17
N GLY A 592 1.74 18.51 -39.93
CA GLY A 592 2.27 18.19 -41.26
C GLY A 592 2.43 19.41 -42.18
N THR A 593 3.63 19.50 -42.76
CA THR A 593 3.76 19.80 -44.19
C THR A 593 3.37 18.57 -44.99
#